data_AF-A0A6L5DV29-F1
#
_entry.id   AF-A0A6L5DV29-F1
#
_cell.length_a   1.000
_cell.length_b   1.000
_cell.length_c   1.000
_cell.angle_alpha   90.00
_cell.angle_beta   90.00
_cell.angle_gamma   90.00
#
_symmetry.space_group_name_H-M   'P 1'
#
loop_
_entity.id
_entity.type
_entity.pdbx_description
1 polymer ?
#
loop_
_entity_poly.entity_id
_entity_poly.type
_entity_poly.pdbx_seq_one_letter_code
_entity_poly.pdbx_strand_id
1 'polypeptide(L)'
;MRYLSLLLLLAISLSACNLQSPNKSEIDKQGLLGKAIQERDRDLANGLIEKGGSVNLADSLGITPLHWAARRAMKQVAYTLIQNGAEVNTVDSFGFTAFDYARKTNSKELVRILLENGASAFCNEENDIFDGPFVDLRPEGRYAYYLKNNPTKKSVFLEGKYLADTCSTFTSWLGKQEVYPLIKPEIPAWKTNTKEPIVVLGDVHGEFDRLINTLREQNVIDTENKWSFGKGHLVFVGDIFDRGAKVTEILWFIYRLEHEAKKAGGNLHFVFGNHELMILNNDNRYINDRYKSLCKPLGLEYASLFHSNSVLGEWLRTRNSIVQINDYLFVHGGISEDLLDNDHTADKVNHTTRQYLTGGINADNMEDCKEIFSSTGPFWYRGYFMERSKYDKISKEGVDRILEKLNVKTIVVGHTEVDQISEFFSGKIIDVNIPMRDGDLPLQALLIQDGEIVITGN
;
A
#
# COMPACT_ATOMS: atom_id res chain seq x y z
N MET A 1 -44.62 14.31 -7.20
CA MET A 1 -44.41 15.71 -7.62
C MET A 1 -43.89 15.73 -9.07
N ARG A 2 -44.79 15.56 -10.05
CA ARG A 2 -44.49 15.59 -11.50
C ARG A 2 -44.70 17.00 -12.13
N TYR A 3 -44.87 18.01 -11.29
CA TYR A 3 -45.32 19.35 -11.73
C TYR A 3 -44.18 20.35 -11.99
N LEU A 4 -42.94 20.07 -11.55
CA LEU A 4 -41.80 20.98 -11.77
C LEU A 4 -40.96 20.67 -13.01
N SER A 5 -40.87 19.40 -13.45
CA SER A 5 -40.17 19.07 -14.71
C SER A 5 -40.86 19.70 -15.93
N LEU A 6 -42.19 19.82 -15.90
CA LEU A 6 -42.96 20.53 -16.92
C LEU A 6 -42.73 22.05 -16.88
N LEU A 7 -42.48 22.63 -15.70
CA LEU A 7 -42.22 24.07 -15.54
C LEU A 7 -40.80 24.46 -15.92
N LEU A 8 -39.80 23.59 -15.74
CA LEU A 8 -38.45 23.84 -16.23
C LEU A 8 -38.40 23.72 -17.76
N LEU A 9 -39.11 22.73 -18.34
CA LEU A 9 -39.32 22.62 -19.78
C LEU A 9 -40.16 23.77 -20.36
N LEU A 10 -41.18 24.28 -19.64
CA LEU A 10 -41.97 25.46 -20.07
C LEU A 10 -41.23 26.80 -19.88
N ALA A 11 -40.39 26.93 -18.86
CA ALA A 11 -39.59 28.14 -18.63
C ALA A 11 -38.47 28.27 -19.67
N ILE A 12 -37.97 27.15 -20.20
CA ILE A 12 -37.08 27.12 -21.36
C ILE A 12 -37.85 27.43 -22.66
N SER A 13 -39.18 27.20 -22.72
CA SER A 13 -39.99 27.46 -23.91
C SER A 13 -40.61 28.86 -24.01
N LEU A 14 -40.59 29.68 -22.95
CA LEU A 14 -41.32 30.97 -22.92
C LEU A 14 -40.46 32.22 -23.12
N SER A 15 -39.16 32.08 -23.35
CA SER A 15 -38.28 33.21 -23.67
C SER A 15 -37.28 32.89 -24.77
N ALA A 16 -37.75 32.40 -25.92
CA ALA A 16 -37.15 32.68 -27.23
C ALA A 16 -37.93 31.96 -28.33
N CYS A 17 -38.56 32.76 -29.19
CA CYS A 17 -39.05 32.35 -30.49
C CYS A 17 -37.84 32.06 -31.41
N ASN A 18 -37.23 30.87 -31.30
CA ASN A 18 -36.43 30.20 -32.34
C ASN A 18 -35.90 28.86 -31.80
N LEU A 19 -36.36 27.75 -32.37
CA LEU A 19 -35.98 26.38 -31.99
C LEU A 19 -34.56 26.07 -32.46
N GLN A 20 -33.60 26.14 -31.53
CA GLN A 20 -32.46 25.24 -31.53
C GLN A 20 -32.37 24.64 -30.13
N SER A 21 -32.21 23.31 -30.07
CA SER A 21 -31.86 22.62 -28.82
C SER A 21 -30.65 23.32 -28.19
N PRO A 22 -30.61 23.54 -26.87
CA PRO A 22 -29.57 24.33 -26.26
C PRO A 22 -28.19 23.75 -26.62
N ASN A 23 -27.33 24.60 -27.17
CA ASN A 23 -25.97 24.21 -27.53
C ASN A 23 -25.11 24.06 -26.27
N LYS A 24 -23.92 23.43 -26.37
CA LYS A 24 -23.01 23.25 -25.22
C LYS A 24 -22.80 24.53 -24.40
N SER A 25 -22.60 25.66 -25.06
CA SER A 25 -22.37 26.96 -24.39
C SER A 25 -23.56 27.39 -23.54
N GLU A 26 -24.79 27.17 -24.02
CA GLU A 26 -26.02 27.47 -23.28
C GLU A 26 -26.25 26.49 -22.12
N ILE A 27 -25.97 25.20 -22.34
CA ILE A 27 -26.03 24.15 -21.31
C ILE A 27 -25.11 24.51 -20.14
N ASP A 28 -23.86 24.87 -20.46
CA ASP A 28 -22.83 25.19 -19.47
C ASP A 28 -23.13 26.53 -18.78
N LYS A 29 -23.44 27.60 -19.53
CA LYS A 29 -23.72 28.93 -18.96
C LYS A 29 -24.85 28.92 -17.94
N GLN A 30 -25.85 28.05 -18.12
CA GLN A 30 -27.01 27.96 -17.22
C GLN A 30 -26.88 26.86 -16.16
N GLY A 31 -25.80 26.08 -16.17
CA GLY A 31 -25.57 24.95 -15.28
C GLY A 31 -26.66 23.87 -15.39
N LEU A 32 -27.20 23.64 -16.59
CA LEU A 32 -28.39 22.79 -16.78
C LEU A 32 -28.15 21.34 -16.35
N LEU A 33 -26.95 20.81 -16.60
CA LEU A 33 -26.58 19.45 -16.21
C LEU A 33 -26.64 19.27 -14.69
N GLY A 34 -26.03 20.19 -13.92
CA GLY A 34 -26.07 20.16 -12.46
C GLY A 34 -27.51 20.25 -11.93
N LYS A 35 -28.35 21.12 -12.50
CA LYS A 35 -29.77 21.27 -12.12
C LYS A 35 -30.58 20.00 -12.38
N ALA A 36 -30.43 19.37 -13.56
CA ALA A 36 -31.12 18.12 -13.89
C ALA A 36 -30.81 17.01 -12.87
N ILE A 37 -29.53 16.88 -12.48
CA ILE A 37 -29.08 15.92 -11.47
C ILE A 37 -29.63 16.28 -10.08
N GLN A 38 -29.61 17.56 -9.70
CA GLN A 38 -30.18 18.05 -8.44
C GLN A 38 -31.67 17.70 -8.30
N GLU A 39 -32.42 17.76 -9.40
CA GLU A 39 -33.85 17.42 -9.48
C GLU A 39 -34.12 15.92 -9.63
N ARG A 40 -33.06 15.10 -9.75
CA ARG A 40 -33.10 13.65 -9.98
C ARG A 40 -33.70 13.26 -11.35
N ASP A 41 -33.66 14.14 -12.34
CA ASP A 41 -34.10 13.86 -13.70
C ASP A 41 -32.98 13.16 -14.49
N ARG A 42 -33.02 11.82 -14.51
CA ARG A 42 -31.99 10.98 -15.13
C ARG A 42 -31.96 11.12 -16.64
N ASP A 43 -33.14 11.21 -17.27
CA ASP A 43 -33.27 11.23 -18.73
C ASP A 43 -32.76 12.56 -19.26
N LEU A 44 -33.11 13.67 -18.60
CA LEU A 44 -32.58 14.99 -18.92
C LEU A 44 -31.06 15.07 -18.68
N ALA A 45 -30.57 14.53 -17.56
CA ALA A 45 -29.13 14.54 -17.26
C ALA A 45 -28.31 13.79 -18.33
N ASN A 46 -28.71 12.57 -18.69
CA ASN A 46 -28.02 11.80 -19.73
C ASN A 46 -28.10 12.50 -21.10
N GLY A 47 -29.28 13.02 -21.48
CA GLY A 47 -29.43 13.75 -22.74
C GLY A 47 -28.62 15.05 -22.82
N LEU A 48 -28.30 15.68 -21.67
CA LEU A 48 -27.39 16.84 -21.61
C LEU A 48 -25.92 16.44 -21.69
N ILE A 49 -25.52 15.29 -21.11
CA ILE A 49 -24.16 14.74 -21.24
C ILE A 49 -23.88 14.37 -22.71
N GLU A 50 -24.83 13.71 -23.37
CA GLU A 50 -24.72 13.33 -24.79
C GLU A 50 -24.58 14.55 -25.72
N LYS A 51 -25.17 15.69 -25.34
CA LYS A 51 -25.04 16.96 -26.07
C LYS A 51 -23.74 17.74 -25.74
N GLY A 52 -22.83 17.13 -24.98
CA GLY A 52 -21.53 17.68 -24.66
C GLY A 52 -21.50 18.68 -23.50
N GLY A 53 -22.54 18.67 -22.64
CA GLY A 53 -22.53 19.44 -21.40
C GLY A 53 -21.32 19.09 -20.54
N SER A 54 -20.69 20.08 -19.94
CA SER A 54 -19.44 19.89 -19.19
C SER A 54 -19.67 19.09 -17.91
N VAL A 55 -19.09 17.89 -17.85
CA VAL A 55 -19.20 16.96 -16.71
C VAL A 55 -18.42 17.41 -15.47
N ASN A 56 -17.51 18.37 -15.62
CA ASN A 56 -16.68 18.95 -14.56
C ASN A 56 -17.07 20.41 -14.23
N LEU A 57 -18.18 20.92 -14.77
CA LEU A 57 -18.63 22.28 -14.50
C LEU A 57 -19.11 22.41 -13.05
N ALA A 58 -18.27 22.97 -12.20
CA ALA A 58 -18.60 23.26 -10.81
C ALA A 58 -19.51 24.49 -10.67
N ASP A 59 -20.43 24.46 -9.70
CA ASP A 59 -21.18 25.64 -9.29
C ASP A 59 -20.35 26.58 -8.39
N SER A 60 -20.97 27.64 -7.86
CA SER A 60 -20.29 28.62 -7.00
C SER A 60 -19.74 28.04 -5.70
N LEU A 61 -20.12 26.82 -5.32
CA LEU A 61 -19.62 26.10 -4.15
C LEU A 61 -18.60 25.02 -4.55
N GLY A 62 -18.12 24.99 -5.79
CA GLY A 62 -17.21 23.94 -6.25
C GLY A 62 -17.90 22.59 -6.48
N ILE A 63 -19.24 22.52 -6.38
CA ILE A 63 -19.95 21.24 -6.48
C ILE A 63 -20.12 20.88 -7.96
N THR A 64 -19.47 19.80 -8.37
CA THR A 64 -19.54 19.27 -9.75
C THR A 64 -20.79 18.39 -9.97
N PRO A 65 -21.15 18.08 -11.24
CA PRO A 65 -22.18 17.09 -11.56
C PRO A 65 -22.00 15.75 -10.83
N LEU A 66 -20.77 15.29 -10.66
CA LEU A 66 -20.47 14.03 -9.98
C LEU A 66 -20.76 14.09 -8.47
N HIS A 67 -20.48 15.21 -7.80
CA HIS A 67 -20.89 15.44 -6.41
C HIS A 67 -22.42 15.40 -6.26
N TRP A 68 -23.15 16.05 -7.18
CA TRP A 68 -24.61 16.04 -7.16
C TRP A 68 -25.17 14.63 -7.38
N ALA A 69 -24.60 13.86 -8.32
CA ALA A 69 -25.00 12.48 -8.57
C ALA A 69 -24.74 11.59 -7.35
N ALA A 70 -23.59 11.79 -6.68
CA ALA A 70 -23.24 11.11 -5.44
C ALA A 70 -24.21 11.42 -4.30
N ARG A 71 -24.44 12.71 -4.02
CA ARG A 71 -25.35 13.20 -2.97
C ARG A 71 -26.80 12.73 -3.17
N ARG A 72 -27.21 12.51 -4.42
CA ARG A 72 -28.56 12.03 -4.77
C ARG A 72 -28.65 10.50 -4.93
N ALA A 73 -27.55 9.77 -4.76
CA ALA A 73 -27.48 8.32 -5.00
C ALA A 73 -27.88 7.90 -6.43
N MET A 74 -27.50 8.68 -7.44
CA MET A 74 -27.84 8.45 -8.85
C MET A 74 -26.75 7.64 -9.57
N LYS A 75 -26.62 6.36 -9.21
CA LYS A 75 -25.52 5.48 -9.66
C LYS A 75 -25.28 5.44 -11.17
N GLN A 76 -26.33 5.29 -11.99
CA GLN A 76 -26.17 5.25 -13.44
C GLN A 76 -25.66 6.58 -14.01
N VAL A 77 -26.15 7.71 -13.49
CA VAL A 77 -25.69 9.03 -13.94
C VAL A 77 -24.25 9.29 -13.48
N ALA A 78 -23.90 8.89 -12.26
CA ALA A 78 -22.51 8.96 -11.78
C ALA A 78 -21.56 8.15 -12.68
N TYR A 79 -21.95 6.91 -13.05
CA TYR A 79 -21.19 6.10 -14.00
C TYR A 79 -21.04 6.79 -15.36
N THR A 80 -22.13 7.30 -15.94
CA THR A 80 -22.09 8.02 -17.22
C THR A 80 -21.17 9.25 -17.17
N LEU A 81 -21.19 10.02 -16.07
CA LEU A 81 -20.31 11.16 -15.87
C LEU A 81 -18.83 10.74 -15.88
N ILE A 82 -18.47 9.68 -15.14
CA ILE A 82 -17.10 9.15 -15.06
C ILE A 82 -16.63 8.69 -16.45
N GLN A 83 -17.46 7.95 -17.18
CA GLN A 83 -17.13 7.49 -18.53
C GLN A 83 -16.93 8.64 -19.53
N ASN A 84 -17.49 9.81 -19.25
CA ASN A 84 -17.32 11.03 -20.05
C ASN A 84 -16.25 11.98 -19.49
N GLY A 85 -15.35 11.48 -18.63
CA GLY A 85 -14.18 12.23 -18.14
C GLY A 85 -14.45 13.08 -16.91
N ALA A 86 -15.44 12.74 -16.08
CA ALA A 86 -15.61 13.40 -14.80
C ALA A 86 -14.41 13.11 -13.88
N GLU A 87 -13.84 14.15 -13.30
CA GLU A 87 -12.74 14.05 -12.35
C GLU A 87 -13.25 13.47 -11.02
N VAL A 88 -12.83 12.25 -10.71
CA VAL A 88 -13.39 11.46 -9.60
C VAL A 88 -13.00 12.01 -8.22
N ASN A 89 -11.83 12.65 -8.12
CA ASN A 89 -11.25 13.16 -6.88
C ASN A 89 -11.30 14.70 -6.76
N THR A 90 -12.12 15.39 -7.59
CA THR A 90 -12.36 16.83 -7.38
C THR A 90 -13.01 17.05 -6.02
N VAL A 91 -12.62 18.12 -5.33
CA VAL A 91 -13.21 18.53 -4.05
C VAL A 91 -14.09 19.76 -4.24
N ASP A 92 -15.20 19.83 -3.50
CA ASP A 92 -16.01 21.04 -3.40
C ASP A 92 -15.37 22.09 -2.47
N SER A 93 -16.03 23.23 -2.29
CA SER A 93 -15.53 24.31 -1.40
C SER A 93 -15.48 23.93 0.08
N PHE A 94 -16.06 22.79 0.46
CA PHE A 94 -16.02 22.21 1.80
C PHE A 94 -15.01 21.06 1.90
N GLY A 95 -14.28 20.74 0.82
CA GLY A 95 -13.29 19.66 0.77
C GLY A 95 -13.87 18.29 0.46
N PHE A 96 -15.20 18.12 0.37
CA PHE A 96 -15.79 16.81 0.13
C PHE A 96 -15.61 16.39 -1.33
N THR A 97 -15.29 15.12 -1.55
CA THR A 97 -15.34 14.47 -2.87
C THR A 97 -16.71 13.86 -3.12
N ALA A 98 -16.97 13.45 -4.36
CA ALA A 98 -18.13 12.63 -4.68
C ALA A 98 -18.22 11.34 -3.83
N PHE A 99 -17.08 10.74 -3.47
CA PHE A 99 -17.05 9.55 -2.61
C PHE A 99 -17.61 9.83 -1.21
N ASP A 100 -17.30 10.98 -0.61
CA ASP A 100 -17.77 11.32 0.74
C ASP A 100 -19.27 11.55 0.79
N TYR A 101 -19.82 12.15 -0.27
CA TYR A 101 -21.25 12.25 -0.44
C TYR A 101 -21.89 10.87 -0.62
N ALA A 102 -21.29 9.99 -1.42
CA ALA A 102 -21.80 8.64 -1.65
C ALA A 102 -21.82 7.79 -0.36
N ARG A 103 -20.79 7.89 0.49
CA ARG A 103 -20.70 7.18 1.78
C ARG A 103 -21.83 7.54 2.75
N LYS A 104 -22.32 8.78 2.70
CA LYS A 104 -23.46 9.25 3.49
C LYS A 104 -24.81 8.75 2.95
N THR A 105 -24.82 8.06 1.81
CA THR A 105 -26.01 7.43 1.23
C THR A 105 -26.02 5.92 1.49
N ASN A 106 -27.19 5.28 1.45
CA ASN A 106 -27.32 3.83 1.60
C ASN A 106 -27.00 3.06 0.29
N SER A 107 -26.23 3.65 -0.63
CA SER A 107 -25.98 3.13 -1.98
C SER A 107 -24.58 2.52 -2.10
N LYS A 108 -24.41 1.29 -1.59
CA LYS A 108 -23.14 0.53 -1.66
C LYS A 108 -22.58 0.43 -3.08
N GLU A 109 -23.45 0.22 -4.06
CA GLU A 109 -23.07 0.12 -5.48
C GLU A 109 -22.44 1.40 -6.03
N LEU A 110 -22.86 2.57 -5.55
CA LEU A 110 -22.30 3.84 -5.98
C LEU A 110 -20.92 4.08 -5.35
N VAL A 111 -20.75 3.67 -4.10
CA VAL A 111 -19.45 3.67 -3.40
C VAL A 111 -18.47 2.78 -4.15
N ARG A 112 -18.89 1.57 -4.54
CA ARG A 112 -18.10 0.63 -5.35
C ARG A 112 -17.66 1.23 -6.69
N ILE A 113 -18.61 1.77 -7.47
CA ILE A 113 -18.32 2.42 -8.77
C ILE A 113 -17.28 3.53 -8.61
N LEU A 114 -17.36 4.34 -7.55
CA LEU A 114 -16.40 5.40 -7.31
C LEU A 114 -15.00 4.83 -6.96
N LEU A 115 -14.91 3.85 -6.06
CA LEU A 115 -13.62 3.22 -5.69
C LEU A 115 -12.93 2.55 -6.88
N GLU A 116 -13.67 1.79 -7.69
CA GLU A 116 -13.16 1.13 -8.89
C GLU A 116 -12.60 2.10 -9.93
N ASN A 117 -13.04 3.36 -9.89
CA ASN A 117 -12.55 4.43 -10.75
C ASN A 117 -11.55 5.36 -10.01
N GLY A 118 -10.90 4.85 -8.97
CA GLY A 118 -9.81 5.54 -8.26
C GLY A 118 -10.28 6.61 -7.29
N ALA A 119 -11.54 6.58 -6.84
CA ALA A 119 -12.00 7.51 -5.81
C ALA A 119 -11.30 7.23 -4.48
N SER A 120 -10.91 8.31 -3.80
CA SER A 120 -10.38 8.27 -2.45
C SER A 120 -11.32 9.04 -1.52
N ALA A 121 -11.46 8.56 -0.28
CA ALA A 121 -12.24 9.26 0.72
C ALA A 121 -11.53 10.56 1.12
N PHE A 122 -12.26 11.67 1.14
CA PHE A 122 -11.80 12.82 1.90
C PHE A 122 -12.16 12.59 3.37
N CYS A 123 -11.14 12.42 4.21
CA CYS A 123 -11.30 12.53 5.64
C CYS A 123 -11.64 13.97 5.98
N ASN A 124 -12.93 14.27 6.04
CA ASN A 124 -13.47 15.54 6.46
C ASN A 124 -13.37 15.68 7.97
N GLU A 125 -12.14 15.74 8.45
CA GLU A 125 -11.81 16.61 9.55
C GLU A 125 -10.75 17.57 9.00
N GLU A 126 -10.80 18.82 9.42
CA GLU A 126 -9.76 19.83 9.17
C GLU A 126 -8.45 19.46 9.90
N ASN A 127 -7.97 18.23 9.73
CA ASN A 127 -7.22 17.50 10.74
C ASN A 127 -5.72 17.60 10.59
N ASP A 128 -5.08 17.71 11.75
CA ASP A 128 -3.66 17.46 11.94
C ASP A 128 -3.27 16.09 11.35
N ILE A 129 -2.73 16.09 10.13
CA ILE A 129 -2.03 14.97 9.52
C ILE A 129 -0.59 15.03 10.05
N PHE A 130 -0.15 13.95 10.67
CA PHE A 130 1.26 13.77 11.00
C PHE A 130 1.78 12.41 10.54
N ASP A 131 3.09 12.26 10.46
CA ASP A 131 3.79 11.00 10.19
C ASP A 131 5.06 10.94 11.04
N GLY A 132 5.47 9.74 11.42
CA GLY A 132 6.56 9.48 12.36
C GLY A 132 6.16 8.59 13.55
N PRO A 133 7.03 8.48 14.56
CA PRO A 133 8.29 9.22 14.68
C PRO A 133 9.36 8.71 13.71
N PHE A 134 10.18 9.63 13.21
CA PHE A 134 11.48 9.33 12.60
C PHE A 134 12.55 9.64 13.64
N VAL A 135 13.58 8.79 13.72
CA VAL A 135 14.60 8.91 14.77
C VAL A 135 15.98 8.88 14.12
N ASP A 136 16.62 10.04 14.04
CA ASP A 136 17.98 10.18 13.55
C ASP A 136 18.98 9.79 14.63
N LEU A 137 20.05 9.14 14.21
CA LEU A 137 21.26 8.88 14.97
C LEU A 137 22.28 9.96 14.62
N ARG A 138 22.61 10.82 15.59
CA ARG A 138 23.53 11.95 15.45
C ARG A 138 24.70 11.83 16.44
N PRO A 139 25.82 12.51 16.19
CA PRO A 139 26.94 12.53 17.14
C PRO A 139 26.56 13.03 18.54
N GLU A 140 25.62 13.97 18.61
CA GLU A 140 25.12 14.58 19.86
C GLU A 140 23.94 13.81 20.47
N GLY A 141 23.59 12.66 19.89
CA GLY A 141 22.55 11.79 20.40
C GLY A 141 21.47 11.41 19.40
N ARG A 142 20.28 11.07 19.90
CA ARG A 142 19.15 10.65 19.05
C ARG A 142 18.16 11.80 18.90
N TYR A 143 17.81 12.16 17.67
CA TYR A 143 16.82 13.20 17.41
C TYR A 143 15.55 12.57 16.84
N ALA A 144 14.47 12.60 17.63
CA ALA A 144 13.19 12.04 17.23
C ALA A 144 12.24 13.16 16.81
N TYR A 145 11.57 12.99 15.67
CA TYR A 145 10.70 14.01 15.08
C TYR A 145 9.52 13.43 14.31
N TYR A 146 8.51 14.27 14.11
CA TYR A 146 7.33 14.00 13.32
C TYR A 146 7.20 15.05 12.22
N LEU A 147 6.68 14.65 11.07
CA LEU A 147 6.19 15.58 10.06
C LEU A 147 4.75 15.90 10.42
N LYS A 148 4.38 17.18 10.51
CA LYS A 148 3.02 17.59 10.88
C LYS A 148 2.52 18.73 10.01
N ASN A 149 1.32 18.59 9.46
CA ASN A 149 0.67 19.69 8.76
C ASN A 149 0.14 20.72 9.79
N ASN A 150 -0.02 21.96 9.32
CA ASN A 150 -0.80 22.98 9.99
C ASN A 150 -1.98 23.30 9.07
N PRO A 151 -3.16 22.73 9.33
CA PRO A 151 -4.35 22.99 8.51
C PRO A 151 -4.66 24.49 8.39
N THR A 152 -4.47 25.25 9.48
CA THR A 152 -4.77 26.68 9.52
C THR A 152 -3.80 27.54 8.71
N LYS A 153 -2.51 27.17 8.69
CA LYS A 153 -1.46 27.91 7.98
C LYS A 153 -1.14 27.35 6.59
N LYS A 154 -1.79 26.24 6.20
CA LYS A 154 -1.51 25.49 4.96
C LYS A 154 0.00 25.20 4.79
N SER A 155 0.68 24.92 5.90
CA SER A 155 2.12 24.64 5.94
C SER A 155 2.37 23.27 6.55
N VAL A 156 3.57 22.73 6.37
CA VAL A 156 4.04 21.54 7.09
C VAL A 156 5.27 21.94 7.89
N PHE A 157 5.45 21.36 9.06
CA PHE A 157 6.62 21.59 9.90
C PHE A 157 7.12 20.28 10.50
N LEU A 158 8.38 20.31 10.94
CA LEU A 158 9.02 19.24 11.70
C LEU A 158 8.85 19.56 13.19
N GLU A 159 8.28 18.63 13.94
CA GLU A 159 8.19 18.71 15.40
C GLU A 159 9.07 17.63 16.01
N GLY A 160 10.19 18.02 16.62
CA GLY A 160 11.16 17.06 17.15
C GLY A 160 11.87 17.54 18.40
N LYS A 161 12.50 16.59 19.08
CA LYS A 161 13.33 16.82 20.26
C LYS A 161 14.45 15.79 20.33
N TYR A 162 15.53 16.17 21.03
CA TYR A 162 16.58 15.24 21.38
C TYR A 162 16.10 14.27 22.46
N LEU A 163 16.49 13.02 22.31
CA LEU A 163 16.35 11.96 23.30
C LEU A 163 17.69 11.77 24.00
N ALA A 164 17.67 11.41 25.27
CA ALA A 164 18.89 11.08 26.00
C ALA A 164 19.59 9.86 25.38
N ASP A 165 20.92 9.89 25.27
CA ASP A 165 21.70 8.83 24.63
C ASP A 165 21.56 7.47 25.31
N THR A 166 21.31 7.48 26.62
CA THR A 166 21.09 6.28 27.43
C THR A 166 19.70 5.67 27.27
N CYS A 167 18.82 6.32 26.50
CA CYS A 167 17.42 5.94 26.41
C CYS A 167 17.24 4.71 25.51
N SER A 168 16.72 3.61 26.05
CA SER A 168 16.42 2.40 25.26
C SER A 168 15.02 2.40 24.62
N THR A 169 14.15 3.33 25.02
CA THR A 169 12.76 3.43 24.56
C THR A 169 12.23 4.85 24.75
N PHE A 170 11.37 5.37 23.89
CA PHE A 170 10.64 6.61 24.17
C PHE A 170 9.14 6.48 23.92
N THR A 171 8.34 7.25 24.66
CA THR A 171 6.89 7.33 24.45
C THR A 171 6.58 8.43 23.45
N SER A 172 5.69 8.14 22.50
CA SER A 172 5.16 9.13 21.56
C SER A 172 4.60 10.33 22.32
N TRP A 173 4.90 11.54 21.82
CA TRP A 173 4.26 12.77 22.28
C TRP A 173 3.24 13.30 21.28
N LEU A 174 3.01 12.58 20.18
CA LEU A 174 2.04 12.90 19.16
C LEU A 174 1.14 11.67 18.88
N GLY A 175 -0.17 11.86 18.90
CA GLY A 175 -1.12 10.75 18.75
C GLY A 175 -1.24 9.88 20.01
N LYS A 176 -1.35 8.56 19.82
CA LYS A 176 -1.46 7.58 20.92
C LYS A 176 -0.13 7.48 21.68
N GLN A 177 -0.19 7.26 23.00
CA GLN A 177 0.99 7.07 23.86
C GLN A 177 1.63 5.68 23.64
N GLU A 178 2.17 5.44 22.44
CA GLU A 178 2.91 4.24 22.09
C GLU A 178 4.37 4.35 22.57
N VAL A 179 4.98 3.21 22.89
CA VAL A 179 6.39 3.12 23.31
C VAL A 179 7.21 2.54 22.16
N TYR A 180 8.18 3.29 21.68
CA TYR A 180 9.09 2.91 20.61
C TYR A 180 10.44 2.47 21.18
N PRO A 181 10.90 1.23 20.90
CA PRO A 181 12.24 0.81 21.27
C PRO A 181 13.32 1.51 20.45
N LEU A 182 14.51 1.62 21.01
CA LEU A 182 15.70 2.22 20.40
C LEU A 182 16.89 1.27 20.55
N ILE A 183 16.78 0.14 19.87
CA ILE A 183 17.70 -1.00 19.96
C ILE A 183 18.58 -1.01 18.70
N LYS A 184 19.89 -1.22 18.88
CA LYS A 184 20.78 -1.32 17.72
C LYS A 184 20.40 -2.56 16.88
N PRO A 185 20.16 -2.41 15.57
CA PRO A 185 19.83 -3.55 14.73
C PRO A 185 21.04 -4.47 14.52
N GLU A 186 20.76 -5.77 14.38
CA GLU A 186 21.73 -6.80 14.01
C GLU A 186 21.34 -7.39 12.66
N ILE A 187 22.31 -7.90 11.89
CA ILE A 187 22.02 -8.66 10.67
C ILE A 187 21.49 -10.04 11.11
N PRO A 188 20.22 -10.39 10.80
CA PRO A 188 19.67 -11.67 11.19
C PRO A 188 20.23 -12.79 10.30
N ALA A 189 20.32 -14.01 10.86
CA ALA A 189 20.68 -15.19 10.09
C ALA A 189 19.69 -15.42 8.95
N TRP A 190 20.19 -15.63 7.73
CA TRP A 190 19.33 -15.93 6.58
C TRP A 190 18.88 -17.38 6.53
N LYS A 191 19.56 -18.28 7.24
CA LYS A 191 19.20 -19.71 7.35
C LYS A 191 19.03 -20.11 8.81
N THR A 192 17.90 -20.75 9.11
CA THR A 192 17.63 -21.29 10.45
C THR A 192 16.82 -22.58 10.38
N ASN A 193 16.82 -23.34 11.47
CA ASN A 193 15.97 -24.52 11.62
C ASN A 193 15.14 -24.39 12.89
N THR A 194 13.90 -24.82 12.85
CA THR A 194 12.97 -24.75 13.98
C THR A 194 11.97 -25.90 13.93
N LYS A 195 11.50 -26.31 15.11
CA LYS A 195 10.35 -27.22 15.25
C LYS A 195 9.07 -26.47 15.59
N GLU A 196 9.19 -25.17 15.83
CA GLU A 196 8.08 -24.32 16.24
C GLU A 196 7.27 -23.89 15.00
N PRO A 197 5.98 -23.54 15.17
CA PRO A 197 5.14 -23.12 14.05
C PRO A 197 5.67 -21.85 13.37
N ILE A 198 5.43 -21.72 12.06
CA ILE A 198 5.81 -20.56 11.25
C ILE A 198 4.54 -19.96 10.63
N VAL A 199 4.26 -18.69 10.91
CA VAL A 199 3.19 -17.92 10.24
C VAL A 199 3.82 -17.01 9.18
N VAL A 200 3.22 -16.94 8.00
CA VAL A 200 3.73 -16.17 6.85
C VAL A 200 2.65 -15.26 6.30
N LEU A 201 3.05 -14.03 5.99
CA LEU A 201 2.23 -12.98 5.37
C LEU A 201 3.02 -12.30 4.25
N GLY A 202 2.37 -11.98 3.13
CA GLY A 202 2.94 -11.17 2.04
C GLY A 202 2.34 -9.76 1.96
N ASP A 203 3.07 -8.84 1.34
CA ASP A 203 2.60 -7.60 0.71
C ASP A 203 1.56 -6.79 1.51
N VAL A 204 2.00 -6.17 2.62
CA VAL A 204 1.12 -5.39 3.50
C VAL A 204 0.75 -4.03 2.93
N HIS A 205 1.66 -3.37 2.19
CA HIS A 205 1.44 -2.10 1.50
C HIS A 205 0.76 -1.00 2.34
N GLY A 206 1.26 -0.73 3.54
CA GLY A 206 0.71 0.35 4.37
C GLY A 206 -0.67 0.08 5.00
N GLU A 207 -1.24 -1.12 4.87
CA GLU A 207 -2.57 -1.50 5.36
C GLU A 207 -2.56 -2.04 6.81
N PHE A 208 -2.14 -1.19 7.75
CA PHE A 208 -1.89 -1.57 9.14
C PHE A 208 -3.07 -2.24 9.85
N ASP A 209 -4.30 -1.74 9.69
CA ASP A 209 -5.44 -2.26 10.46
C ASP A 209 -5.78 -3.70 10.05
N ARG A 210 -5.68 -4.03 8.75
CA ARG A 210 -5.84 -5.42 8.29
C ARG A 210 -4.70 -6.29 8.74
N LEU A 211 -3.45 -5.83 8.67
CA LEU A 211 -2.32 -6.57 9.21
C LEU A 211 -2.56 -6.97 10.67
N ILE A 212 -2.96 -6.02 11.51
CA ILE A 212 -3.23 -6.28 12.93
C ILE A 212 -4.37 -7.28 13.11
N ASN A 213 -5.45 -7.17 12.33
CA ASN A 213 -6.56 -8.11 12.41
C ASN A 213 -6.13 -9.52 12.00
N THR A 214 -5.39 -9.68 10.89
CA THR A 214 -4.87 -10.98 10.44
C THR A 214 -3.96 -11.60 11.51
N LEU A 215 -3.02 -10.85 12.07
CA LEU A 215 -2.11 -11.36 13.10
C LEU A 215 -2.83 -11.79 14.38
N ARG A 216 -3.92 -11.10 14.77
CA ARG A 216 -4.74 -11.48 15.92
C ARG A 216 -5.55 -12.75 15.65
N GLU A 217 -6.12 -12.89 14.46
CA GLU A 217 -6.81 -14.13 14.08
C GLU A 217 -5.88 -15.34 14.12
N GLN A 218 -4.61 -15.14 13.77
CA GLN A 218 -3.57 -16.17 13.87
C GLN A 218 -2.97 -16.33 15.28
N ASN A 219 -3.46 -15.59 16.27
CA ASN A 219 -2.92 -15.56 17.64
C ASN A 219 -1.41 -15.23 17.71
N VAL A 220 -0.88 -14.53 16.69
CA VAL A 220 0.52 -14.11 16.66
C VAL A 220 0.74 -12.94 17.62
N ILE A 221 -0.27 -12.08 17.75
CA ILE A 221 -0.29 -10.96 18.67
C ILE A 221 -1.54 -10.94 19.55
N ASP A 222 -1.43 -10.34 20.72
CA ASP A 222 -2.54 -10.15 21.65
C ASP A 222 -3.42 -8.92 21.32
N THR A 223 -4.39 -8.64 22.18
CA THR A 223 -5.28 -7.48 22.06
C THR A 223 -4.57 -6.13 22.23
N GLU A 224 -3.36 -6.12 22.81
CA GLU A 224 -2.49 -4.96 22.96
C GLU A 224 -1.44 -4.85 21.84
N ASN A 225 -1.54 -5.70 20.81
CA ASN A 225 -0.60 -5.82 19.69
C ASN A 225 0.81 -6.28 20.10
N LYS A 226 0.96 -6.98 21.23
CA LYS A 226 2.24 -7.55 21.66
C LYS A 226 2.38 -8.98 21.17
N TRP A 227 3.62 -9.43 20.99
CA TRP A 227 3.92 -10.82 20.63
C TRP A 227 3.26 -11.81 21.59
N SER A 228 2.47 -12.72 21.03
CA SER A 228 1.78 -13.78 21.77
C SER A 228 2.05 -15.18 21.17
N PHE A 229 2.97 -15.28 20.21
CA PHE A 229 3.23 -16.50 19.45
C PHE A 229 4.31 -17.41 20.05
N GLY A 230 4.58 -17.30 21.35
CA GLY A 230 5.56 -18.13 22.05
C GLY A 230 6.92 -18.16 21.35
N LYS A 231 7.40 -19.36 21.02
CA LYS A 231 8.65 -19.61 20.28
C LYS A 231 8.47 -19.72 18.76
N GLY A 232 7.27 -19.46 18.27
CA GLY A 232 6.96 -19.51 16.85
C GLY A 232 7.75 -18.48 16.04
N HIS A 233 7.66 -18.61 14.74
CA HIS A 233 8.30 -17.73 13.78
C HIS A 233 7.25 -16.98 12.98
N LEU A 234 7.44 -15.67 12.79
CA LEU A 234 6.65 -14.86 11.87
C LEU A 234 7.50 -14.46 10.68
N VAL A 235 6.99 -14.58 9.46
CA VAL A 235 7.70 -14.19 8.23
C VAL A 235 6.85 -13.18 7.45
N PHE A 236 7.43 -12.01 7.17
CA PHE A 236 6.90 -11.03 6.22
C PHE A 236 7.62 -11.17 4.89
N VAL A 237 6.88 -11.43 3.81
CA VAL A 237 7.40 -11.64 2.45
C VAL A 237 7.35 -10.33 1.65
N GLY A 238 8.06 -9.30 2.12
CA GLY A 238 8.26 -8.03 1.44
C GLY A 238 7.05 -7.10 1.40
N ASP A 239 7.27 -5.94 0.78
CA ASP A 239 6.27 -4.96 0.37
C ASP A 239 5.41 -4.42 1.52
N ILE A 240 6.09 -3.86 2.53
CA ILE A 240 5.47 -3.04 3.57
C ILE A 240 5.22 -1.61 3.08
N PHE A 241 6.13 -1.09 2.26
CA PHE A 241 6.04 0.26 1.71
C PHE A 241 4.93 0.42 0.65
N ASP A 242 4.68 1.68 0.31
CA ASP A 242 3.77 2.13 -0.75
C ASP A 242 2.26 1.87 -0.54
N ARG A 243 1.45 2.53 -1.38
CA ARG A 243 -0.01 2.46 -1.49
C ARG A 243 -0.76 2.96 -0.24
N GLY A 244 -0.67 2.26 0.89
CA GLY A 244 -1.38 2.55 2.12
C GLY A 244 -0.78 3.70 2.94
N ALA A 245 -1.55 4.20 3.91
CA ALA A 245 -1.26 5.44 4.62
C ALA A 245 -0.65 5.26 6.03
N LYS A 246 -0.25 4.02 6.39
CA LYS A 246 0.27 3.67 7.72
C LYS A 246 1.59 2.87 7.69
N VAL A 247 2.49 3.22 6.79
CA VAL A 247 3.79 2.54 6.58
C VAL A 247 4.68 2.70 7.81
N THR A 248 4.82 3.92 8.33
CA THR A 248 5.66 4.20 9.51
C THR A 248 5.18 3.44 10.74
N GLU A 249 3.86 3.36 10.94
CA GLU A 249 3.24 2.58 12.02
C GLU A 249 3.56 1.09 11.89
N ILE A 250 3.48 0.52 10.67
CA ILE A 250 3.84 -0.89 10.44
C ILE A 250 5.32 -1.13 10.71
N LEU A 251 6.22 -0.26 10.24
CA LEU A 251 7.66 -0.43 10.44
C LEU A 251 8.02 -0.43 11.93
N TRP A 252 7.47 0.50 12.70
CA TRP A 252 7.66 0.52 14.17
C TRP A 252 7.05 -0.70 14.86
N PHE A 253 5.87 -1.12 14.41
CA PHE A 253 5.21 -2.32 14.92
C PHE A 253 6.06 -3.56 14.70
N ILE A 254 6.53 -3.81 13.47
CA ILE A 254 7.38 -4.95 13.12
C ILE A 254 8.70 -4.89 13.88
N TYR A 255 9.34 -3.72 13.90
CA TYR A 255 10.60 -3.51 14.61
C TYR A 255 10.47 -3.84 16.11
N ARG A 256 9.42 -3.36 16.77
CA ARG A 256 9.14 -3.74 18.17
C ARG A 256 8.87 -5.24 18.30
N LEU A 257 8.02 -5.78 17.44
CA LEU A 257 7.56 -7.16 17.51
C LEU A 257 8.71 -8.16 17.32
N GLU A 258 9.70 -7.84 16.48
CA GLU A 258 10.92 -8.64 16.33
C GLU A 258 11.66 -8.82 17.66
N HIS A 259 11.79 -7.74 18.43
CA HIS A 259 12.45 -7.79 19.74
C HIS A 259 11.62 -8.56 20.77
N GLU A 260 10.30 -8.44 20.73
CA GLU A 260 9.40 -9.21 21.59
C GLU A 260 9.47 -10.71 21.26
N ALA A 261 9.47 -11.07 19.98
CA ALA A 261 9.63 -12.44 19.51
C ALA A 261 10.96 -13.05 19.98
N LYS A 262 12.07 -12.33 19.79
CA LYS A 262 13.41 -12.77 20.24
C LYS A 262 13.45 -12.99 21.76
N LYS A 263 12.80 -12.13 22.55
CA LYS A 263 12.70 -12.28 24.01
C LYS A 263 11.86 -13.48 24.43
N ALA A 264 10.82 -13.83 23.67
CA ALA A 264 9.99 -15.01 23.91
C ALA A 264 10.65 -16.32 23.45
N GLY A 265 11.81 -16.25 22.79
CA GLY A 265 12.52 -17.39 22.20
C GLY A 265 12.00 -17.79 20.82
N GLY A 266 11.15 -16.96 20.21
CA GLY A 266 10.73 -17.07 18.82
C GLY A 266 11.56 -16.18 17.90
N ASN A 267 11.05 -15.90 16.70
CA ASN A 267 11.71 -15.01 15.77
C ASN A 267 10.74 -14.31 14.80
N LEU A 268 11.16 -13.15 14.30
CA LEU A 268 10.47 -12.45 13.22
C LEU A 268 11.46 -12.27 12.07
N HIS A 269 11.07 -12.72 10.89
CA HIS A 269 11.84 -12.62 9.66
C HIS A 269 11.18 -11.60 8.73
N PHE A 270 11.94 -10.57 8.37
CA PHE A 270 11.53 -9.60 7.36
C PHE A 270 12.31 -9.87 6.08
N VAL A 271 11.61 -10.33 5.05
CA VAL A 271 12.15 -10.52 3.71
C VAL A 271 11.91 -9.24 2.91
N PHE A 272 12.93 -8.75 2.23
CA PHE A 272 12.87 -7.50 1.45
C PHE A 272 12.09 -7.68 0.14
N GLY A 273 11.14 -6.77 -0.12
CA GLY A 273 10.39 -6.70 -1.37
C GLY A 273 10.93 -5.66 -2.35
N ASN A 274 10.26 -5.54 -3.50
CA ASN A 274 10.67 -4.54 -4.49
C ASN A 274 10.29 -3.13 -4.06
N HIS A 275 9.22 -2.93 -3.29
CA HIS A 275 8.83 -1.61 -2.83
C HIS A 275 9.79 -1.04 -1.77
N GLU A 276 10.38 -1.89 -0.91
CA GLU A 276 11.47 -1.43 -0.05
C GLU A 276 12.68 -0.95 -0.87
N LEU A 277 13.06 -1.68 -1.94
CA LEU A 277 14.15 -1.27 -2.82
C LEU A 277 13.85 0.04 -3.54
N MET A 278 12.63 0.16 -4.09
CA MET A 278 12.18 1.36 -4.80
C MET A 278 12.28 2.59 -3.89
N ILE A 279 11.65 2.53 -2.71
CA ILE A 279 11.62 3.66 -1.79
C ILE A 279 13.01 4.02 -1.31
N LEU A 280 13.84 3.06 -0.92
CA LEU A 280 15.20 3.38 -0.45
C LEU A 280 16.13 3.90 -1.56
N ASN A 281 15.74 3.76 -2.84
CA ASN A 281 16.40 4.38 -4.00
C ASN A 281 15.64 5.58 -4.58
N ASN A 282 14.72 6.16 -3.79
CA ASN A 282 13.94 7.34 -4.13
C ASN A 282 12.98 7.20 -5.32
N ASP A 283 12.52 5.99 -5.60
CA ASP A 283 11.44 5.75 -6.55
C ASP A 283 10.08 5.80 -5.83
N ASN A 284 9.48 7.00 -5.84
CA ASN A 284 8.28 7.34 -5.08
C ASN A 284 6.98 7.20 -5.89
N ARG A 285 6.96 6.43 -6.99
CA ARG A 285 5.81 6.37 -7.92
C ARG A 285 4.53 5.84 -7.28
N TYR A 286 4.62 5.03 -6.23
CA TYR A 286 3.49 4.35 -5.60
C TYR A 286 3.18 4.82 -4.18
N ILE A 287 3.86 5.87 -3.68
CA ILE A 287 3.64 6.33 -2.31
C ILE A 287 2.26 6.98 -2.19
N ASN A 288 1.62 6.77 -1.04
CA ASN A 288 0.36 7.40 -0.70
C ASN A 288 0.48 8.94 -0.73
N ASP A 289 -0.58 9.62 -1.18
CA ASP A 289 -0.58 11.08 -1.30
C ASP A 289 -0.42 11.81 0.04
N ARG A 290 -0.74 11.15 1.17
CA ARG A 290 -0.46 11.66 2.52
C ARG A 290 1.02 11.98 2.70
N TYR A 291 1.92 11.06 2.31
CA TYR A 291 3.36 11.27 2.46
C TYR A 291 3.86 12.36 1.52
N LYS A 292 3.36 12.41 0.28
CA LYS A 292 3.66 13.50 -0.66
C LYS A 292 3.27 14.86 -0.08
N SER A 293 2.10 14.93 0.54
CA SER A 293 1.54 16.15 1.13
C SER A 293 2.34 16.64 2.34
N LEU A 294 2.99 15.72 3.08
CA LEU A 294 3.88 16.06 4.19
C LEU A 294 5.30 16.42 3.71
N CYS A 295 5.85 15.68 2.75
CA CYS A 295 7.25 15.82 2.35
C CYS A 295 7.48 17.01 1.40
N LYS A 296 6.60 17.21 0.40
CA LYS A 296 6.78 18.23 -0.65
C LYS A 296 6.92 19.65 -0.11
N PRO A 297 6.09 20.12 0.86
CA PRO A 297 6.23 21.48 1.40
C PRO A 297 7.54 21.70 2.18
N LEU A 298 8.16 20.62 2.68
CA LEU A 298 9.45 20.66 3.37
C LEU A 298 10.65 20.50 2.42
N GLY A 299 10.41 20.27 1.12
CA GLY A 299 11.47 19.94 0.17
C GLY A 299 12.15 18.60 0.50
N LEU A 300 11.45 17.71 1.20
CA LEU A 300 11.96 16.39 1.56
C LEU A 300 11.57 15.36 0.50
N GLU A 301 12.49 14.45 0.24
CA GLU A 301 12.20 13.19 -0.44
C GLU A 301 11.71 12.17 0.58
N TYR A 302 10.69 11.36 0.27
CA TYR A 302 10.13 10.41 1.25
C TYR A 302 11.18 9.40 1.73
N ALA A 303 12.05 8.94 0.83
CA ALA A 303 13.19 8.08 1.13
C ALA A 303 14.14 8.66 2.20
N SER A 304 14.26 9.99 2.27
CA SER A 304 15.18 10.66 3.20
C SER A 304 14.77 10.46 4.67
N LEU A 305 13.50 10.14 4.94
CA LEU A 305 13.00 9.81 6.27
C LEU A 305 13.52 8.47 6.80
N PHE A 306 14.04 7.61 5.91
CA PHE A 306 14.60 6.29 6.21
C PHE A 306 16.10 6.21 5.84
N HIS A 307 16.83 7.31 6.01
CA HIS A 307 18.26 7.37 5.70
C HIS A 307 19.11 6.43 6.60
N SER A 308 20.33 6.10 6.18
CA SER A 308 21.18 5.08 6.83
C SER A 308 21.59 5.39 8.27
N ASN A 309 21.46 6.65 8.69
CA ASN A 309 21.74 7.10 10.06
C ASN A 309 20.45 7.39 10.83
N SER A 310 19.38 6.64 10.56
CA SER A 310 18.13 6.68 11.32
C SER A 310 17.85 5.28 11.89
N VAL A 311 17.07 5.16 12.96
CA VAL A 311 16.79 3.87 13.60
C VAL A 311 16.14 2.89 12.62
N LEU A 312 15.05 3.31 11.96
CA LEU A 312 14.38 2.46 10.98
C LEU A 312 15.22 2.27 9.71
N GLY A 313 15.96 3.29 9.27
CA GLY A 313 16.80 3.19 8.08
C GLY A 313 18.04 2.30 8.26
N GLU A 314 18.67 2.28 9.44
CA GLU A 314 19.72 1.33 9.79
C GLU A 314 19.12 -0.08 9.86
N TRP A 315 17.97 -0.24 10.53
CA TRP A 315 17.28 -1.52 10.66
C TRP A 315 16.91 -2.15 9.32
N LEU A 316 16.26 -1.39 8.42
CA LEU A 316 15.89 -1.85 7.07
C LEU A 316 17.11 -2.37 6.29
N ARG A 317 18.26 -1.69 6.40
CA ARG A 317 19.51 -2.08 5.71
C ARG A 317 20.20 -3.31 6.32
N THR A 318 19.71 -3.85 7.42
CA THR A 318 20.20 -5.14 7.96
C THR A 318 19.39 -6.34 7.50
N ARG A 319 18.20 -6.13 6.91
CA ARG A 319 17.26 -7.21 6.57
C ARG A 319 17.79 -8.12 5.45
N ASN A 320 17.19 -9.30 5.33
CA ASN A 320 17.51 -10.26 4.28
C ASN A 320 16.49 -10.13 3.14
N SER A 321 16.91 -10.44 1.92
CA SER A 321 16.08 -10.56 0.71
C SER A 321 15.65 -12.00 0.45
N ILE A 322 16.39 -12.98 0.97
CA ILE A 322 16.09 -14.41 0.90
C ILE A 322 16.33 -15.02 2.28
N VAL A 323 15.35 -15.76 2.79
CA VAL A 323 15.44 -16.49 4.08
C VAL A 323 15.08 -17.95 3.86
N GLN A 324 15.81 -18.86 4.51
CA GLN A 324 15.49 -20.29 4.55
C GLN A 324 15.18 -20.70 5.99
N ILE A 325 14.02 -21.33 6.20
CA ILE A 325 13.64 -21.95 7.47
C ILE A 325 13.32 -23.41 7.19
N ASN A 326 14.07 -24.34 7.77
CA ASN A 326 13.95 -25.77 7.44
C ASN A 326 14.07 -26.00 5.92
N ASP A 327 13.09 -26.69 5.33
CA ASP A 327 12.99 -27.00 3.90
C ASP A 327 12.18 -25.95 3.12
N TYR A 328 11.94 -24.77 3.69
CA TYR A 328 11.15 -23.69 3.06
C TYR A 328 12.04 -22.48 2.77
N LEU A 329 11.95 -21.95 1.55
CA LEU A 329 12.59 -20.69 1.17
C LEU A 329 11.54 -19.58 1.09
N PHE A 330 11.87 -18.39 1.58
CA PHE A 330 11.05 -17.18 1.53
C PHE A 330 11.78 -16.11 0.74
N VAL A 331 11.16 -15.62 -0.32
CA VAL A 331 11.69 -14.58 -1.23
C VAL A 331 10.51 -13.81 -1.81
N HIS A 332 10.65 -12.51 -2.05
CA HIS A 332 9.49 -11.71 -2.43
C HIS A 332 8.90 -12.06 -3.81
N GLY A 333 9.67 -11.99 -4.90
CA GLY A 333 9.19 -12.34 -6.24
C GLY A 333 9.36 -13.82 -6.57
N GLY A 334 10.59 -14.33 -6.46
CA GLY A 334 10.90 -15.72 -6.75
C GLY A 334 12.36 -15.96 -7.12
N ILE A 335 12.74 -17.20 -7.37
CA ILE A 335 14.06 -17.58 -7.88
C ILE A 335 13.92 -18.02 -9.34
N SER A 336 14.64 -17.37 -10.24
CA SER A 336 14.69 -17.76 -11.66
C SER A 336 15.82 -18.75 -11.92
N GLU A 337 15.75 -19.44 -13.06
CA GLU A 337 16.82 -20.33 -13.52
C GLU A 337 18.13 -19.54 -13.76
N ASP A 338 18.03 -18.34 -14.36
CA ASP A 338 19.17 -17.45 -14.60
C ASP A 338 19.92 -17.11 -13.30
N LEU A 339 19.17 -16.83 -12.23
CA LEU A 339 19.75 -16.49 -10.93
C LEU A 339 20.61 -17.64 -10.38
N LEU A 340 20.17 -18.89 -10.59
CA LEU A 340 20.93 -20.07 -10.18
C LEU A 340 22.13 -20.34 -11.09
N ASP A 341 21.96 -20.18 -12.40
CA ASP A 341 23.02 -20.45 -13.37
C ASP A 341 24.19 -19.45 -13.23
N ASN A 342 23.91 -18.25 -12.72
CA ASN A 342 24.89 -17.21 -12.41
C ASN A 342 25.42 -17.26 -10.95
N ASP A 343 25.18 -18.37 -10.23
CA ASP A 343 25.69 -18.63 -8.87
C ASP A 343 25.29 -17.56 -7.81
N HIS A 344 24.09 -16.97 -7.97
CA HIS A 344 23.54 -16.05 -6.97
C HIS A 344 22.87 -16.80 -5.83
N THR A 345 23.71 -17.30 -4.93
CA THR A 345 23.24 -17.93 -3.68
C THR A 345 22.49 -16.94 -2.79
N ALA A 346 21.65 -17.45 -1.87
CA ALA A 346 20.92 -16.61 -0.91
C ALA A 346 21.84 -15.67 -0.11
N ASP A 347 23.02 -16.16 0.30
CA ASP A 347 24.02 -15.35 1.01
C ASP A 347 24.54 -14.20 0.14
N LYS A 348 24.88 -14.50 -1.13
CA LYS A 348 25.33 -13.50 -2.11
C LYS A 348 24.26 -12.45 -2.38
N VAL A 349 23.01 -12.86 -2.64
CA VAL A 349 21.89 -11.94 -2.86
C VAL A 349 21.68 -11.02 -1.65
N ASN A 350 21.66 -11.59 -0.44
CA ASN A 350 21.50 -10.84 0.80
C ASN A 350 22.65 -9.84 1.01
N HIS A 351 23.90 -10.26 0.76
CA HIS A 351 25.08 -9.42 0.88
C HIS A 351 25.07 -8.28 -0.14
N THR A 352 24.87 -8.58 -1.43
CA THR A 352 24.83 -7.60 -2.51
C THR A 352 23.70 -6.60 -2.30
N THR A 353 22.53 -7.04 -1.81
CA THR A 353 21.42 -6.12 -1.49
C THR A 353 21.82 -5.10 -0.43
N ARG A 354 22.48 -5.53 0.66
CA ARG A 354 22.92 -4.60 1.71
C ARG A 354 24.01 -3.64 1.22
N GLN A 355 24.94 -4.11 0.40
CA GLN A 355 25.94 -3.25 -0.24
C GLN A 355 25.29 -2.20 -1.13
N TYR A 356 24.33 -2.61 -1.96
CA TYR A 356 23.57 -1.73 -2.84
C TYR A 356 22.87 -0.61 -2.04
N LEU A 357 22.15 -0.95 -0.97
CA LEU A 357 21.41 0.01 -0.13
C LEU A 357 22.28 0.94 0.70
N THR A 358 23.58 0.64 0.84
CA THR A 358 24.56 1.47 1.56
C THR A 358 25.48 2.25 0.62
N GLY A 359 25.21 2.24 -0.68
CA GLY A 359 26.03 2.94 -1.68
C GLY A 359 27.37 2.25 -1.97
N GLY A 360 27.52 0.98 -1.60
CA GLY A 360 28.72 0.17 -1.79
C GLY A 360 28.87 -0.46 -3.18
N ILE A 361 28.20 0.08 -4.21
CA ILE A 361 28.32 -0.41 -5.58
C ILE A 361 29.68 0.01 -6.15
N ASN A 362 30.41 -0.93 -6.73
CA ASN A 362 31.70 -0.72 -7.35
C ASN A 362 31.84 -1.60 -8.60
N ALA A 363 33.01 -1.59 -9.24
CA ALA A 363 33.23 -2.39 -10.45
C ALA A 363 33.11 -3.90 -10.23
N ASP A 364 33.40 -4.38 -9.01
CA ASP A 364 33.46 -5.81 -8.68
C ASP A 364 32.06 -6.42 -8.46
N ASN A 365 31.09 -5.63 -7.99
CA ASN A 365 29.72 -6.10 -7.70
C ASN A 365 28.64 -5.54 -8.65
N MET A 366 29.05 -4.74 -9.65
CA MET A 366 28.11 -4.10 -10.59
C MET A 366 27.29 -5.13 -11.38
N GLU A 367 27.93 -6.19 -11.88
CA GLU A 367 27.22 -7.19 -12.68
C GLU A 367 26.22 -7.99 -11.83
N ASP A 368 26.64 -8.39 -10.64
CA ASP A 368 25.75 -9.01 -9.66
C ASP A 368 24.53 -8.12 -9.37
N CYS A 369 24.74 -6.81 -9.17
CA CYS A 369 23.65 -5.87 -8.97
C CYS A 369 22.70 -5.82 -10.18
N LYS A 370 23.23 -5.76 -11.41
CA LYS A 370 22.38 -5.72 -12.61
C LYS A 370 21.47 -6.94 -12.71
N GLU A 371 22.00 -8.12 -12.40
CA GLU A 371 21.26 -9.38 -12.50
C GLU A 371 20.26 -9.52 -11.34
N ILE A 372 20.68 -9.27 -10.10
CA ILE A 372 19.85 -9.37 -8.89
C ILE A 372 18.69 -8.36 -8.91
N PHE A 373 18.90 -7.14 -9.41
CA PHE A 373 17.84 -6.13 -9.47
C PHE A 373 17.11 -6.09 -10.82
N SER A 374 17.39 -7.04 -11.71
CA SER A 374 16.67 -7.20 -12.97
C SER A 374 15.25 -7.74 -12.76
N SER A 375 14.50 -7.83 -13.86
CA SER A 375 13.16 -8.45 -13.87
C SER A 375 13.17 -9.97 -13.64
N THR A 376 14.31 -10.64 -13.86
CA THR A 376 14.49 -12.07 -13.54
C THR A 376 15.09 -12.27 -12.15
N GLY A 377 15.46 -11.18 -11.48
CA GLY A 377 15.98 -11.18 -10.11
C GLY A 377 14.89 -11.38 -9.04
N PRO A 378 15.31 -11.61 -7.79
CA PRO A 378 14.43 -12.14 -6.75
C PRO A 378 13.30 -11.21 -6.27
N PHE A 379 13.37 -9.93 -6.60
CA PHE A 379 12.37 -8.94 -6.19
C PHE A 379 11.22 -8.80 -7.19
N TRP A 380 11.42 -9.20 -8.45
CA TRP A 380 10.50 -8.88 -9.55
C TRP A 380 10.03 -10.09 -10.35
N TYR A 381 10.67 -11.24 -10.16
CA TYR A 381 10.40 -12.43 -10.94
C TYR A 381 8.97 -12.93 -10.72
N ARG A 382 8.23 -13.15 -11.81
CA ARG A 382 6.85 -13.68 -11.81
C ARG A 382 6.71 -14.92 -12.68
N GLY A 383 7.81 -15.53 -13.09
CA GLY A 383 7.83 -16.64 -14.05
C GLY A 383 7.18 -17.91 -13.52
N TYR A 384 6.92 -18.03 -12.22
CA TYR A 384 6.07 -19.10 -11.67
C TYR A 384 4.62 -19.03 -12.17
N PHE A 385 4.12 -17.82 -12.41
CA PHE A 385 2.70 -17.57 -12.65
C PHE A 385 2.41 -17.30 -14.12
N MET A 386 3.30 -16.57 -14.80
CA MET A 386 3.03 -15.99 -16.12
C MET A 386 4.29 -15.79 -16.96
N GLU A 387 4.08 -15.70 -18.28
CA GLU A 387 5.09 -15.29 -19.25
C GLU A 387 5.20 -13.75 -19.27
N ARG A 388 6.40 -13.24 -19.56
CA ARG A 388 6.67 -11.81 -19.72
C ARG A 388 7.56 -11.60 -20.94
N SER A 389 7.64 -10.36 -21.43
CA SER A 389 8.49 -10.03 -22.59
C SER A 389 9.99 -10.32 -22.40
N LYS A 390 10.44 -10.48 -21.16
CA LYS A 390 11.85 -10.70 -20.80
C LYS A 390 12.16 -12.14 -20.37
N TYR A 391 11.15 -12.98 -20.12
CA TYR A 391 11.32 -14.36 -19.69
C TYR A 391 10.02 -15.13 -19.85
N ASP A 392 10.15 -16.42 -20.16
CA ASP A 392 9.01 -17.32 -20.27
C ASP A 392 8.54 -17.80 -18.89
N LYS A 393 7.33 -18.36 -18.85
CA LYS A 393 6.80 -19.04 -17.68
C LYS A 393 7.59 -20.32 -17.50
N ILE A 394 8.05 -20.56 -16.28
CA ILE A 394 8.91 -21.69 -15.98
C ILE A 394 8.15 -23.03 -16.08
N SER A 395 8.85 -24.06 -16.56
CA SER A 395 8.33 -25.43 -16.59
C SER A 395 8.37 -26.08 -15.20
N LYS A 396 7.67 -27.21 -15.06
CA LYS A 396 7.73 -28.00 -13.83
C LYS A 396 9.14 -28.51 -13.57
N GLU A 397 9.84 -28.93 -14.62
CA GLU A 397 11.22 -29.42 -14.56
C GLU A 397 12.18 -28.30 -14.13
N GLY A 398 11.94 -27.05 -14.57
CA GLY A 398 12.69 -25.88 -14.13
C GLY A 398 12.51 -25.62 -12.64
N VAL A 399 11.27 -25.68 -12.13
CA VAL A 399 10.99 -25.57 -10.68
C VAL A 399 11.69 -26.70 -9.91
N ASP A 400 11.65 -27.93 -10.41
CA ASP A 400 12.28 -29.09 -9.76
C ASP A 400 13.79 -28.92 -9.66
N ARG A 401 14.44 -28.44 -10.73
CA ARG A 401 15.87 -28.09 -10.73
C ARG A 401 16.17 -27.01 -9.70
N ILE A 402 15.33 -25.98 -9.61
CA ILE A 402 15.52 -24.88 -8.65
C ILE A 402 15.49 -25.40 -7.21
N LEU A 403 14.47 -26.17 -6.86
CA LEU A 403 14.30 -26.75 -5.52
C LEU A 403 15.45 -27.69 -5.15
N GLU A 404 15.88 -28.55 -6.08
CA GLU A 404 17.00 -29.46 -5.88
C GLU A 404 18.30 -28.68 -5.62
N LYS A 405 18.59 -27.66 -6.43
CA LYS A 405 19.81 -26.85 -6.30
C LYS A 405 19.85 -26.07 -4.98
N LEU A 406 18.70 -25.59 -4.52
CA LEU A 406 18.55 -24.86 -3.27
C LEU A 406 18.44 -25.78 -2.05
N ASN A 407 18.20 -27.07 -2.25
CA ASN A 407 17.92 -28.06 -1.22
C ASN A 407 16.76 -27.62 -0.30
N VAL A 408 15.62 -27.32 -0.91
CA VAL A 408 14.35 -26.96 -0.26
C VAL A 408 13.20 -27.70 -0.93
N LYS A 409 12.06 -27.86 -0.23
CA LYS A 409 10.86 -28.50 -0.75
C LYS A 409 9.88 -27.50 -1.37
N THR A 410 9.81 -26.30 -0.78
CA THR A 410 8.82 -25.29 -1.16
C THR A 410 9.46 -23.89 -1.14
N ILE A 411 9.11 -23.07 -2.12
CA ILE A 411 9.40 -21.64 -2.14
C ILE A 411 8.09 -20.88 -1.90
N VAL A 412 8.10 -19.99 -0.91
CA VAL A 412 6.98 -19.12 -0.57
C VAL A 412 7.30 -17.71 -1.05
N VAL A 413 6.39 -17.13 -1.83
CA VAL A 413 6.55 -15.83 -2.50
C VAL A 413 5.37 -14.91 -2.24
N GLY A 414 5.58 -13.62 -2.49
CA GLY A 414 4.54 -12.60 -2.54
C GLY A 414 4.49 -11.96 -3.94
N HIS A 415 4.41 -10.63 -4.01
CA HIS A 415 4.53 -9.81 -5.22
C HIS A 415 3.39 -9.93 -6.26
N THR A 416 2.80 -11.11 -6.42
CA THR A 416 1.71 -11.38 -7.37
C THR A 416 0.38 -11.53 -6.64
N GLU A 417 -0.50 -10.54 -6.80
CA GLU A 417 -1.79 -10.54 -6.11
C GLU A 417 -2.64 -11.74 -6.53
N VAL A 418 -3.12 -12.48 -5.53
CA VAL A 418 -4.08 -13.59 -5.65
C VAL A 418 -5.24 -13.37 -4.67
N ASP A 419 -6.43 -13.88 -5.01
CA ASP A 419 -7.62 -13.71 -4.15
C ASP A 419 -7.57 -14.60 -2.89
N GLN A 420 -6.80 -15.68 -2.96
CA GLN A 420 -6.56 -16.63 -1.88
C GLN A 420 -5.16 -17.21 -1.95
N ILE A 421 -4.61 -17.61 -0.79
CA ILE A 421 -3.28 -18.22 -0.75
C ILE A 421 -3.31 -19.45 -1.64
N SER A 422 -2.40 -19.50 -2.61
CA SER A 422 -2.50 -20.43 -3.72
C SER A 422 -1.25 -21.27 -3.86
N GLU A 423 -1.46 -22.57 -4.01
CA GLU A 423 -0.40 -23.53 -4.30
C GLU A 423 -0.23 -23.72 -5.80
N PHE A 424 1.02 -23.77 -6.24
CA PHE A 424 1.41 -24.02 -7.61
C PHE A 424 2.42 -25.17 -7.67
N PHE A 425 2.47 -25.85 -8.82
CA PHE A 425 3.40 -26.96 -9.07
C PHE A 425 3.32 -28.07 -8.00
N SER A 426 2.11 -28.39 -7.52
CA SER A 426 1.86 -29.38 -6.46
C SER A 426 2.52 -29.01 -5.12
N GLY A 427 2.27 -27.79 -4.63
CA GLY A 427 2.75 -27.30 -3.33
C GLY A 427 4.23 -26.89 -3.30
N LYS A 428 4.90 -26.89 -4.46
CA LYS A 428 6.31 -26.51 -4.61
C LYS A 428 6.52 -25.01 -4.57
N ILE A 429 5.54 -24.25 -5.06
CA ILE A 429 5.51 -22.79 -4.97
C ILE A 429 4.22 -22.38 -4.28
N ILE A 430 4.29 -21.47 -3.33
CA ILE A 430 3.13 -20.93 -2.63
C ILE A 430 3.15 -19.42 -2.71
N ASP A 431 2.06 -18.84 -3.19
CA ASP A 431 1.87 -17.39 -3.21
C ASP A 431 1.02 -16.95 -2.01
N VAL A 432 1.58 -16.03 -1.21
CA VAL A 432 0.93 -15.48 -0.01
C VAL A 432 0.48 -14.03 -0.17
N ASN A 433 0.57 -13.45 -1.38
CA ASN A 433 0.16 -12.07 -1.61
C ASN A 433 -1.35 -11.94 -1.81
N ILE A 434 -2.04 -11.69 -0.70
CA ILE A 434 -3.44 -11.25 -0.71
C ILE A 434 -3.45 -9.72 -0.66
N PRO A 435 -4.07 -9.02 -1.62
CA PRO A 435 -4.04 -7.57 -1.63
C PRO A 435 -4.78 -7.00 -0.41
N MET A 436 -4.01 -6.58 0.60
CA MET A 436 -4.55 -6.11 1.89
C MET A 436 -5.42 -4.84 1.74
N ARG A 437 -5.37 -4.13 0.62
CA ARG A 437 -6.29 -3.02 0.35
C ARG A 437 -7.73 -3.46 0.06
N ASP A 438 -7.93 -4.70 -0.38
CA ASP A 438 -9.24 -5.22 -0.80
C ASP A 438 -9.99 -5.85 0.38
N GLY A 439 -10.81 -5.05 1.05
CA GLY A 439 -11.58 -5.47 2.23
C GLY A 439 -12.62 -6.56 1.97
N ASP A 440 -12.91 -6.92 0.72
CA ASP A 440 -13.82 -8.03 0.39
C ASP A 440 -13.09 -9.38 0.41
N LEU A 441 -11.76 -9.40 0.32
CA LEU A 441 -10.97 -10.62 0.41
C LEU A 441 -10.85 -11.11 1.86
N PRO A 442 -10.71 -12.43 2.07
CA PRO A 442 -10.59 -12.96 3.42
C PRO A 442 -9.23 -12.64 4.03
N LEU A 443 -9.20 -12.49 5.36
CA LEU A 443 -7.94 -12.41 6.11
C LEU A 443 -7.33 -13.80 6.13
N GLN A 444 -6.18 -13.95 5.48
CA GLN A 444 -5.50 -15.23 5.35
C GLN A 444 -4.03 -15.10 5.74
N ALA A 445 -3.48 -16.19 6.26
CA ALA A 445 -2.07 -16.40 6.50
C ALA A 445 -1.70 -17.85 6.20
N LEU A 446 -0.44 -18.08 5.85
CA LEU A 446 0.11 -19.42 5.74
C LEU A 446 0.66 -19.86 7.10
N LEU A 447 0.23 -21.02 7.59
CA LEU A 447 0.80 -21.67 8.77
C LEU A 447 1.59 -22.91 8.32
N ILE A 448 2.85 -22.99 8.73
CA ILE A 448 3.69 -24.17 8.55
C ILE A 448 3.95 -24.77 9.92
N GLN A 449 3.51 -26.00 10.15
CA GLN A 449 3.66 -26.69 11.43
C GLN A 449 3.77 -28.19 11.21
N ASP A 450 4.68 -28.85 11.92
CA ASP A 450 4.89 -30.31 11.87
C ASP A 450 5.15 -30.85 10.45
N GLY A 451 5.73 -30.02 9.57
CA GLY A 451 6.02 -30.34 8.18
C GLY A 451 4.82 -30.20 7.22
N GLU A 452 3.67 -29.81 7.75
CA GLU A 452 2.44 -29.56 6.99
C GLU A 452 2.25 -28.07 6.76
N ILE A 453 1.54 -27.76 5.67
CA ILE A 453 1.18 -26.40 5.28
C ILE A 453 -0.34 -26.27 5.40
N VAL A 454 -0.78 -25.27 6.14
CA VAL A 454 -2.19 -24.99 6.39
C VAL A 454 -2.47 -23.54 6.05
N ILE A 455 -3.47 -23.31 5.21
CA ILE A 455 -4.01 -21.96 5.00
C ILE A 455 -4.96 -21.67 6.16
N THR A 456 -4.68 -20.59 6.89
CA THR A 456 -5.42 -20.18 8.09
C THR A 456 -6.07 -18.83 7.86
N GLY A 457 -7.32 -18.67 8.32
CA GLY A 457 -8.17 -17.53 7.96
C GLY A 457 -9.59 -17.99 7.65
N ASN A 458 -10.56 -17.08 7.67
CA ASN A 458 -11.97 -17.38 7.35
C ASN A 458 -12.25 -17.42 5.85
#